data_AF-A0A1S7DUL5-F1
#
_entry.id   AF-A0A1S7DUL5-F1
#
_cell.length_a   1.000
_cell.length_b   1.000
_cell.length_c   1.000
_cell.angle_alpha   90.00
_cell.angle_beta   90.00
_cell.angle_gamma   90.00
#
_symmetry.space_group_name_H-M   'P 1'
#
loop_
_entity.id
_entity.type
_entity.pdbx_description
1 polymer ?
#
loop_
_entity_poly.entity_id
_entity_poly.type
_entity_poly.pdbx_seq_one_letter_code
_entity_poly.pdbx_strand_id
1 'polypeptide(L)'
;MNEGEKLIEFTKVVLNRVSELDNIIDEAIEPIKDYTETIEDIAVPIKSFFAIYNLKKKLAFKSFVINYSKQINDGYEIDEKETKKLISFFSNKRNVTYISEIIDNAINAKSLKSTALLGVIAGKFIKEKDIITYQHLSIIDSLKAMTDFDLENFVALCDYLKTVKTAHKDTSEYRTEDFFSDDNENKPNIKRESLEFTIEKLKRTNGLTYNTGGIGQAGNSKGSFETNEITSELYKLIVETKILD
;
A
#
# COMPACT_ATOMS: atom_id res chain seq x y z
N MET A 1 13.08 -11.11 24.31
CA MET A 1 12.89 -11.29 22.86
C MET A 1 13.10 -9.96 22.18
N ASN A 2 14.06 -9.85 21.26
CA ASN A 2 14.27 -8.61 20.48
C ASN A 2 13.19 -8.47 19.39
N GLU A 3 13.03 -7.27 18.82
CA GLU A 3 11.97 -7.01 17.83
C GLU A 3 12.09 -7.88 16.56
N GLY A 4 13.30 -8.26 16.17
CA GLY A 4 13.52 -9.20 15.07
C GLY A 4 13.01 -10.60 15.37
N GLU A 5 13.26 -11.11 16.59
CA GLU A 5 12.75 -12.40 17.05
C GLU A 5 11.22 -12.43 17.07
N LYS A 6 10.57 -11.33 17.48
CA LYS A 6 9.10 -11.19 17.42
C LYS A 6 8.58 -11.28 15.98
N LEU A 7 9.23 -10.63 15.02
CA LEU A 7 8.85 -10.70 13.60
C LEU A 7 9.03 -12.10 13.02
N ILE A 8 10.07 -12.83 13.43
CA ILE A 8 10.28 -14.23 13.02
C ILE A 8 9.18 -15.12 13.59
N GLU A 9 8.88 -15.01 14.88
CA GLU A 9 7.82 -15.78 15.53
C GLU A 9 6.46 -15.49 14.88
N PHE A 10 6.14 -14.21 14.67
CA PHE A 10 4.95 -13.80 13.95
C PHE A 10 4.87 -14.46 12.57
N THR A 11 5.95 -14.45 11.80
CA THR A 11 5.98 -15.07 10.46
C THR A 11 5.75 -16.58 10.53
N LYS A 12 6.37 -17.28 11.49
CA LYS A 12 6.17 -18.71 11.72
C LYS A 12 4.72 -19.02 12.07
N VAL A 13 4.11 -18.25 12.97
CA VAL A 13 2.71 -18.42 13.37
C VAL A 13 1.79 -18.22 12.18
N VAL A 14 2.02 -17.16 11.40
CA VAL A 14 1.24 -16.87 10.20
C VAL A 14 1.29 -18.01 9.20
N LEU A 15 2.48 -18.54 8.90
CA LEU A 15 2.66 -19.65 7.95
C LEU A 15 2.04 -20.96 8.43
N ASN A 16 2.14 -21.27 9.72
CA ASN A 16 1.61 -22.52 10.24
C ASN A 16 0.09 -22.52 10.38
N ARG A 17 -0.56 -21.35 10.27
CA ARG A 17 -1.98 -21.20 10.55
C ARG A 17 -2.74 -20.50 9.43
N VAL A 18 -2.22 -20.47 8.20
CA VAL A 18 -2.82 -19.70 7.08
C VAL A 18 -4.32 -19.97 6.90
N SER A 19 -4.74 -21.23 6.98
CA SER A 19 -6.14 -21.66 6.84
C SER A 19 -7.05 -21.25 7.99
N GLU A 20 -6.47 -20.94 9.16
CA GLU A 20 -7.17 -20.60 10.40
C GLU A 20 -7.00 -19.13 10.77
N LEU A 21 -6.19 -18.37 10.02
CA LEU A 21 -5.88 -16.96 10.29
C LEU A 21 -7.14 -16.11 10.43
N ASP A 22 -8.17 -16.40 9.63
CA ASP A 22 -9.43 -15.65 9.67
C ASP A 22 -10.07 -15.72 11.07
N ASN A 23 -10.18 -16.93 11.62
CA ASN A 23 -10.76 -17.20 12.94
C ASN A 23 -9.83 -16.74 14.08
N ILE A 24 -8.53 -17.00 13.98
CA ILE A 24 -7.54 -16.65 15.00
C ILE A 24 -7.40 -15.14 15.14
N ILE A 25 -7.43 -14.40 14.04
CA ILE A 25 -7.40 -12.94 14.05
C ILE A 25 -8.71 -12.40 14.62
N ASP A 26 -9.84 -13.04 14.33
CA ASP A 26 -11.11 -12.63 14.89
C ASP A 26 -11.16 -12.83 16.42
N GLU A 27 -10.62 -13.94 16.92
CA GLU A 27 -10.48 -14.28 18.35
C GLU A 27 -9.43 -13.44 19.08
N ALA A 28 -8.22 -13.28 18.52
CA ALA A 28 -7.13 -12.50 19.12
C ALA A 28 -7.41 -10.99 19.16
N ILE A 29 -8.37 -10.54 18.35
CA ILE A 29 -8.81 -9.14 18.29
C ILE A 29 -10.30 -9.03 18.70
N GLU A 30 -10.90 -10.07 19.30
CA GLU A 30 -12.05 -9.84 20.19
C GLU A 30 -11.60 -8.96 21.35
N PRO A 31 -12.49 -8.13 21.93
CA PRO A 31 -12.07 -6.87 22.51
C PRO A 31 -10.99 -7.08 23.56
N ILE A 32 -9.95 -6.26 23.46
CA ILE A 32 -9.21 -5.79 24.63
C ILE A 32 -10.26 -5.10 25.53
N LYS A 33 -11.05 -5.89 26.27
CA LYS A 33 -12.19 -5.46 27.09
C LYS A 33 -11.78 -4.41 28.13
N ASP A 34 -10.50 -4.40 28.52
CA ASP A 34 -10.04 -3.65 29.67
C ASP A 34 -9.80 -2.15 29.43
N TYR A 35 -9.55 -1.70 28.19
CA TYR A 35 -9.34 -0.26 27.92
C TYR A 35 -10.65 0.53 27.80
N THR A 36 -11.78 -0.16 27.63
CA THR A 36 -13.12 0.46 27.60
C THR A 36 -13.74 0.59 28.99
N GLU A 37 -13.31 -0.24 29.95
CA GLU A 37 -13.77 -0.20 31.34
C GLU A 37 -13.03 0.83 32.19
N THR A 38 -11.78 1.19 31.85
CA THR A 38 -11.01 2.22 32.57
C THR A 38 -11.40 3.66 32.21
N ILE A 39 -12.32 3.84 31.26
CA ILE A 39 -12.85 5.14 30.83
C ILE A 39 -14.30 5.25 31.33
N GLU A 40 -14.48 5.28 32.66
CA GLU A 40 -15.81 5.32 33.29
C GLU A 40 -16.57 6.64 33.00
N ASP A 41 -15.87 7.73 32.67
CA ASP A 41 -16.51 9.07 32.60
C ASP A 41 -16.60 9.71 31.20
N ILE A 42 -16.17 9.05 30.12
CA ILE A 42 -16.25 9.64 28.78
C ILE A 42 -17.52 9.18 28.05
N ALA A 43 -18.31 10.16 27.61
CA ALA A 43 -19.65 10.02 27.01
C ALA A 43 -19.74 8.93 25.92
N VAL A 44 -20.85 8.18 25.93
CA VAL A 44 -21.22 7.10 24.99
C VAL A 44 -20.87 7.34 23.50
N PRO A 45 -21.00 8.56 22.94
CA PRO A 45 -20.60 8.83 21.56
C PRO A 45 -19.10 8.60 21.31
N ILE A 46 -18.23 9.00 22.24
CA ILE A 46 -16.78 8.86 22.12
C ILE A 46 -16.37 7.38 22.19
N LYS A 47 -17.02 6.58 23.04
CA LYS A 47 -16.82 5.12 23.10
C LYS A 47 -17.14 4.44 21.76
N SER A 48 -18.20 4.89 21.08
CA SER A 48 -18.59 4.37 19.76
C SER A 48 -17.58 4.73 18.67
N PHE A 49 -17.02 5.95 18.67
CA PHE A 49 -15.96 6.34 17.75
C PHE A 49 -14.67 5.55 17.97
N PHE A 50 -14.27 5.29 19.23
CA PHE A 50 -13.14 4.43 19.53
C PHE A 50 -13.35 3.00 19.05
N ALA A 51 -14.56 2.45 19.23
CA ALA A 51 -14.90 1.11 18.73
C ALA A 51 -14.82 1.03 17.19
N ILE A 52 -15.34 2.02 16.47
CA ILE A 52 -15.26 2.09 14.99
C ILE A 52 -13.80 2.23 14.52
N TYR A 53 -13.01 3.07 15.19
CA TYR A 53 -11.59 3.24 14.89
C TYR A 53 -10.80 1.94 15.10
N ASN A 54 -11.05 1.25 16.21
CA ASN A 54 -10.45 -0.05 16.51
C ASN A 54 -10.90 -1.12 15.54
N LEU A 55 -12.17 -1.11 15.11
CA LEU A 55 -12.68 -2.01 14.07
C LEU A 55 -11.99 -1.78 12.73
N LYS A 56 -11.82 -0.51 12.29
CA LYS A 56 -11.07 -0.19 11.07
C LYS A 56 -9.65 -0.75 11.16
N LYS A 57 -8.96 -0.51 12.28
CA LYS A 57 -7.60 -1.04 12.51
C LYS A 57 -7.55 -2.56 12.52
N LYS A 58 -8.55 -3.24 13.11
CA LYS A 58 -8.70 -4.69 13.10
C LYS A 58 -8.81 -5.21 11.67
N LEU A 59 -9.73 -4.65 10.88
CA LEU A 59 -9.94 -5.03 9.48
C LEU A 59 -8.69 -4.77 8.63
N ALA A 60 -8.01 -3.65 8.85
CA ALA A 60 -6.75 -3.34 8.19
C ALA A 60 -5.68 -4.38 8.54
N PHE A 61 -5.43 -4.61 9.84
CA PHE A 61 -4.46 -5.62 10.27
C PHE A 61 -4.78 -7.02 9.71
N LYS A 62 -6.06 -7.42 9.75
CA LYS A 62 -6.53 -8.67 9.16
C LYS A 62 -6.22 -8.77 7.65
N SER A 63 -6.59 -7.74 6.89
CA SER A 63 -6.30 -7.65 5.45
C SER A 63 -4.79 -7.74 5.16
N PHE A 64 -3.98 -7.05 5.96
CA PHE A 64 -2.52 -7.10 5.87
C PHE A 64 -2.00 -8.53 6.10
N VAL A 65 -2.36 -9.17 7.23
CA VAL A 65 -1.85 -10.49 7.60
C VAL A 65 -2.24 -11.56 6.59
N ILE A 66 -3.47 -11.53 6.07
CA ILE A 66 -3.92 -12.49 5.05
C ILE A 66 -3.07 -12.38 3.78
N ASN A 67 -2.83 -11.17 3.29
CA ASN A 67 -2.09 -10.99 2.03
C ASN A 67 -0.57 -11.14 2.21
N TYR A 68 -0.04 -10.73 3.36
CA TYR A 68 1.30 -11.08 3.82
C TYR A 68 1.52 -12.58 3.82
N SER A 69 0.59 -13.32 4.42
CA SER A 69 0.63 -14.77 4.50
C SER A 69 0.62 -15.41 3.11
N LYS A 70 -0.32 -15.02 2.25
CA LYS A 70 -0.41 -15.52 0.86
C LYS A 70 0.90 -15.32 0.09
N GLN A 71 1.54 -14.16 0.23
CA GLN A 71 2.80 -13.86 -0.47
C GLN A 71 3.96 -14.76 0.00
N ILE A 72 4.00 -15.09 1.30
CA ILE A 72 5.05 -15.96 1.84
C ILE A 72 4.72 -17.43 1.54
N ASN A 73 3.47 -17.87 1.72
CA ASN A 73 3.04 -19.28 1.70
C ASN A 73 3.15 -20.00 0.33
N ASP A 74 3.66 -19.33 -0.71
CA ASP A 74 4.05 -19.94 -1.98
C ASP A 74 5.34 -20.78 -1.82
N GLY A 75 5.21 -21.92 -1.14
CA GLY A 75 6.25 -22.94 -0.94
C GLY A 75 7.37 -22.57 0.05
N TYR A 76 7.21 -21.49 0.83
CA TYR A 76 8.23 -21.03 1.77
C TYR A 76 8.10 -21.69 3.14
N GLU A 77 9.09 -22.47 3.52
CA GLU A 77 9.18 -23.10 4.84
C GLU A 77 10.26 -22.42 5.70
N ILE A 78 9.96 -22.18 6.97
CA ILE A 78 10.93 -21.64 7.93
C ILE A 78 11.54 -22.79 8.72
N ASP A 79 12.50 -23.46 8.10
CA ASP A 79 13.36 -24.44 8.77
C ASP A 79 14.44 -23.76 9.64
N GLU A 80 15.35 -24.53 10.23
CA GLU A 80 16.43 -23.98 11.06
C GLU A 80 17.41 -23.10 10.25
N LYS A 81 17.67 -23.47 9.00
CA LYS A 81 18.57 -22.73 8.10
C LYS A 81 17.96 -21.37 7.75
N GLU A 82 16.67 -21.36 7.42
CA GLU A 82 15.90 -20.18 7.08
C GLU A 82 15.71 -19.28 8.31
N THR A 83 15.49 -19.87 9.49
CA THR A 83 15.49 -19.14 10.76
C THR A 83 16.81 -18.39 10.96
N LYS A 84 17.97 -19.02 10.71
CA LYS A 84 19.28 -18.36 10.81
C LYS A 84 19.43 -17.21 9.82
N LYS A 85 18.93 -17.37 8.59
CA LYS A 85 18.93 -16.27 7.60
C LYS A 85 18.06 -15.10 8.05
N LEU A 86 16.87 -15.35 8.57
CA LEU A 86 15.99 -14.31 9.10
C LEU A 86 16.61 -13.61 10.31
N ILE A 87 17.26 -14.33 11.22
CA ILE A 87 18.03 -13.73 12.33
C ILE A 87 19.11 -12.80 11.78
N SER A 88 19.87 -13.24 10.77
CA SER A 88 20.87 -12.40 10.12
C SER A 88 20.24 -11.17 9.46
N PHE A 89 19.10 -11.31 8.79
CA PHE A 89 18.39 -10.20 8.15
C PHE A 89 17.90 -9.18 9.17
N PHE A 90 17.27 -9.62 10.26
CA PHE A 90 16.75 -8.74 11.32
C PHE A 90 17.79 -8.29 12.35
N SER A 91 19.02 -8.81 12.30
CA SER A 91 20.14 -8.25 13.06
C SER A 91 20.46 -6.82 12.62
N ASN A 92 20.13 -6.48 11.37
CA ASN A 92 20.15 -5.11 10.89
C ASN A 92 18.90 -4.36 11.38
N LYS A 93 19.10 -3.43 12.32
CA LYS A 93 18.04 -2.59 12.89
C LYS A 93 17.22 -1.87 11.82
N ARG A 94 17.83 -1.48 10.70
CA ARG A 94 17.15 -0.81 9.59
C ARG A 94 16.05 -1.69 8.98
N ASN A 95 16.30 -2.99 8.84
CA ASN A 95 15.33 -3.92 8.29
C ASN A 95 14.13 -4.11 9.23
N VAL A 96 14.39 -4.21 10.54
CA VAL A 96 13.33 -4.26 11.56
C VAL A 96 12.49 -2.99 11.51
N THR A 97 13.13 -1.81 11.50
CA THR A 97 12.43 -0.52 11.42
C THR A 97 11.53 -0.44 10.21
N TYR A 98 12.01 -0.83 9.03
CA TYR A 98 11.20 -0.74 7.83
C TYR A 98 10.03 -1.71 7.77
N ILE A 99 10.20 -2.96 8.22
CA ILE A 99 9.06 -3.89 8.30
C ILE A 99 8.01 -3.34 9.27
N SER A 100 8.43 -2.80 10.41
CA SER A 100 7.51 -2.14 11.35
C SER A 100 6.81 -0.93 10.75
N GLU A 101 7.51 -0.10 9.97
CA GLU A 101 6.92 1.04 9.25
C GLU A 101 5.91 0.60 8.19
N ILE A 102 6.17 -0.50 7.47
CA ILE A 102 5.20 -1.05 6.51
C ILE A 102 3.92 -1.50 7.24
N ILE A 103 4.05 -2.20 8.37
CA ILE A 103 2.92 -2.63 9.20
C ILE A 103 2.12 -1.41 9.69
N ASP A 104 2.79 -0.39 10.23
CA ASP A 104 2.12 0.83 10.69
C ASP A 104 1.43 1.58 9.54
N ASN A 105 2.09 1.72 8.39
CA ASN A 105 1.51 2.32 7.20
C ASN A 105 0.29 1.54 6.69
N ALA A 106 0.30 0.20 6.80
CA ALA A 106 -0.80 -0.66 6.41
C ALA A 106 -2.01 -0.51 7.32
N ILE A 107 -1.80 -0.45 8.64
CA ILE A 107 -2.87 -0.21 9.64
C ILE A 107 -3.49 1.18 9.45
N ASN A 108 -2.68 2.17 9.07
CA ASN A 108 -3.10 3.56 8.90
C ASN A 108 -3.51 3.93 7.46
N ALA A 109 -3.52 2.98 6.52
CA ALA A 109 -3.88 3.23 5.14
C ALA A 109 -5.35 3.70 4.99
N LYS A 110 -5.63 4.37 3.88
CA LYS A 110 -6.99 4.85 3.58
C LYS A 110 -7.92 3.80 3.00
N SER A 111 -7.38 2.67 2.51
CA SER A 111 -8.11 1.58 1.87
C SER A 111 -7.65 0.22 2.38
N LEU A 112 -8.57 -0.73 2.51
CA LEU A 112 -8.24 -2.13 2.81
C LEU A 112 -7.49 -2.82 1.67
N LYS A 113 -7.71 -2.41 0.41
CA LYS A 113 -6.96 -2.87 -0.76
C LYS A 113 -5.52 -2.38 -0.71
N SER A 114 -5.29 -1.11 -0.34
CA SER A 114 -3.94 -0.59 -0.07
C SER A 114 -3.26 -1.34 1.08
N THR A 115 -4.00 -1.62 2.15
CA THR A 115 -3.50 -2.43 3.27
C THR A 115 -3.11 -3.84 2.82
N ALA A 116 -3.90 -4.48 1.96
CA ALA A 116 -3.59 -5.79 1.38
C ALA A 116 -2.29 -5.75 0.56
N LEU A 117 -2.13 -4.75 -0.31
CA LEU A 117 -0.93 -4.54 -1.13
C LEU A 117 0.33 -4.33 -0.27
N LEU A 118 0.21 -3.59 0.83
CA LEU A 118 1.31 -3.43 1.80
C LEU A 118 1.65 -4.75 2.51
N GLY A 119 0.66 -5.62 2.75
CA GLY A 119 0.85 -7.01 3.19
C GLY A 119 1.71 -7.80 2.21
N VAL A 120 1.38 -7.73 0.92
CA VAL A 120 2.17 -8.37 -0.15
C VAL A 120 3.62 -7.85 -0.15
N ILE A 121 3.82 -6.52 -0.08
CA ILE A 121 5.16 -5.92 -0.05
C ILE A 121 5.98 -6.46 1.14
N ALA A 122 5.43 -6.44 2.35
CA ALA A 122 6.11 -6.96 3.54
C ALA A 122 6.45 -8.45 3.39
N GLY A 123 5.53 -9.24 2.84
CA GLY A 123 5.72 -10.67 2.61
C GLY A 123 6.87 -10.93 1.64
N LYS A 124 6.91 -10.17 0.54
CA LYS A 124 7.99 -10.26 -0.45
C LYS A 124 9.35 -9.93 0.16
N PHE A 125 9.46 -8.82 0.90
CA PHE A 125 10.72 -8.43 1.53
C PHE A 125 11.24 -9.46 2.53
N ILE A 126 10.36 -10.07 3.34
CA ILE A 126 10.77 -11.11 4.29
C ILE A 126 11.17 -12.40 3.56
N LYS A 127 10.41 -12.81 2.54
CA LYS A 127 10.71 -14.00 1.72
C LYS A 127 12.06 -13.86 1.02
N GLU A 128 12.30 -12.72 0.38
CA GLU A 128 13.51 -12.46 -0.42
C GLU A 128 14.70 -11.94 0.42
N LYS A 129 14.47 -11.52 1.67
CA LYS A 129 15.42 -10.74 2.50
C LYS A 129 15.95 -9.51 1.78
N ASP A 130 15.06 -8.86 1.02
CA ASP A 130 15.43 -7.76 0.16
C ASP A 130 15.72 -6.49 0.97
N ILE A 131 16.54 -5.61 0.41
CA ILE A 131 16.90 -4.32 1.01
C ILE A 131 15.91 -3.27 0.53
N ILE A 132 15.30 -2.56 1.49
CA ILE A 132 14.33 -1.52 1.17
C ILE A 132 15.02 -0.28 0.62
N THR A 133 14.67 0.06 -0.62
CA THR A 133 15.19 1.20 -1.39
C THR A 133 14.27 2.42 -1.27
N TYR A 134 14.70 3.56 -1.81
CA TYR A 134 13.86 4.76 -1.88
C TYR A 134 12.61 4.57 -2.76
N GLN A 135 12.71 3.76 -3.81
CA GLN A 135 11.58 3.42 -4.68
C GLN A 135 10.51 2.67 -3.88
N HIS A 136 10.92 1.68 -3.07
CA HIS A 136 10.02 0.96 -2.18
C HIS A 136 9.28 1.89 -1.21
N LEU A 137 9.99 2.85 -0.59
CA LEU A 137 9.37 3.83 0.31
C LEU A 137 8.33 4.70 -0.40
N SER A 138 8.60 5.15 -1.63
CA SER A 138 7.66 5.93 -2.43
C SER A 138 6.41 5.15 -2.81
N ILE A 139 6.55 3.85 -3.11
CA ILE A 139 5.43 2.92 -3.33
C ILE A 139 4.59 2.79 -2.06
N ILE A 140 5.22 2.55 -0.91
CA ILE A 140 4.56 2.40 0.38
C ILE A 140 3.75 3.66 0.75
N ASP A 141 4.36 4.84 0.59
CA ASP A 141 3.70 6.12 0.86
C ASP A 141 2.53 6.40 -0.10
N SER A 142 2.69 6.05 -1.38
CA SER A 142 1.62 6.15 -2.38
C SER A 142 0.44 5.27 -1.99
N LEU A 143 0.67 3.98 -1.70
CA LEU A 143 -0.38 3.04 -1.30
C LEU A 143 -1.11 3.49 -0.03
N LYS A 144 -0.38 3.94 1.00
CA LYS A 144 -0.96 4.45 2.24
C LYS A 144 -1.95 5.59 1.97
N ALA A 145 -1.63 6.47 1.03
CA ALA A 145 -2.44 7.65 0.72
C ALA A 145 -3.66 7.34 -0.16
N MET A 146 -3.62 6.28 -0.96
CA MET A 146 -4.66 5.90 -1.93
C MET A 146 -5.90 5.28 -1.26
N THR A 147 -7.07 5.67 -1.74
CA THR A 147 -8.36 4.99 -1.51
C THR A 147 -8.60 3.95 -2.61
N ASP A 148 -9.69 3.18 -2.51
CA ASP A 148 -10.08 2.23 -3.56
C ASP A 148 -10.30 2.93 -4.91
N PHE A 149 -10.96 4.09 -4.89
CA PHE A 149 -11.15 4.91 -6.08
C PHE A 149 -9.82 5.37 -6.70
N ASP A 150 -8.82 5.71 -5.89
CA ASP A 150 -7.50 6.09 -6.42
C ASP A 150 -6.80 4.90 -7.08
N LEU A 151 -6.93 3.69 -6.51
CA LEU A 151 -6.33 2.48 -7.08
C LEU A 151 -6.95 2.16 -8.43
N GLU A 152 -8.28 2.21 -8.53
CA GLU A 152 -9.03 1.99 -9.77
C GLU A 152 -8.68 3.05 -10.82
N ASN A 153 -8.66 4.34 -10.43
CA ASN A 153 -8.25 5.42 -11.32
C ASN A 153 -6.81 5.26 -11.80
N PHE A 154 -5.90 4.84 -10.92
CA PHE A 154 -4.49 4.67 -11.27
C PHE A 154 -4.27 3.54 -12.26
N VAL A 155 -4.92 2.39 -12.05
CA VAL A 155 -4.85 1.27 -13.00
C VAL A 155 -5.44 1.67 -14.35
N ALA A 156 -6.64 2.25 -14.34
CA ALA A 156 -7.30 2.69 -15.57
C ALA A 156 -6.48 3.80 -16.30
N LEU A 157 -5.81 4.68 -15.55
CA LEU A 157 -4.85 5.63 -16.10
C LEU A 157 -3.69 4.90 -16.78
N CYS A 158 -2.98 4.04 -16.07
CA CYS A 158 -1.83 3.33 -16.61
C CYS A 158 -2.18 2.47 -17.83
N ASP A 159 -3.35 1.84 -17.85
CA ASP A 159 -3.83 1.11 -19.01
C ASP A 159 -4.12 2.02 -20.20
N TYR A 160 -4.77 3.16 -19.94
CA TYR A 160 -5.00 4.17 -20.94
C TYR A 160 -3.68 4.73 -21.52
N LEU A 161 -2.68 4.99 -20.67
CA LEU A 161 -1.36 5.49 -21.09
C LEU A 161 -0.61 4.54 -22.03
N LYS A 162 -0.91 3.23 -22.02
CA LYS A 162 -0.35 2.29 -23.01
C LYS A 162 -0.91 2.51 -24.42
N THR A 163 -2.10 3.11 -24.52
CA THR A 163 -2.82 3.33 -25.79
C THR A 163 -2.51 4.69 -26.40
N VAL A 164 -2.03 5.64 -25.60
CA VAL A 164 -1.67 6.99 -26.04
C VAL A 164 -0.16 7.18 -26.04
N LYS A 165 0.37 7.88 -27.05
CA LYS A 165 1.74 8.36 -27.00
C LYS A 165 1.82 9.58 -26.06
N THR A 166 2.99 9.88 -25.53
CA THR A 166 3.20 11.09 -24.71
C THR A 166 2.70 12.30 -25.49
N ALA A 167 1.75 13.02 -24.88
CA ALA A 167 0.77 13.79 -25.63
C ALA A 167 1.19 15.25 -25.89
N HIS A 168 2.09 15.82 -25.08
CA HIS A 168 2.42 17.23 -25.21
C HIS A 168 3.72 17.48 -25.99
N LYS A 169 3.61 17.91 -27.25
CA LYS A 169 4.71 18.56 -28.02
C LYS A 169 6.06 17.82 -27.96
N ASP A 170 6.05 16.51 -28.21
CA ASP A 170 7.26 15.65 -28.21
C ASP A 170 7.99 15.55 -26.84
N THR A 171 7.30 15.89 -25.75
CA THR A 171 7.82 15.67 -24.38
C THR A 171 7.32 14.34 -23.81
N SER A 172 7.90 13.91 -22.69
CA SER A 172 7.43 12.78 -21.87
C SER A 172 6.17 13.09 -21.04
N GLU A 173 5.63 14.31 -21.15
CA GLU A 173 4.56 14.83 -20.31
C GLU A 173 3.18 14.34 -20.75
N TYR A 174 2.36 14.02 -19.75
CA TYR A 174 0.94 13.75 -19.90
C TYR A 174 0.10 14.84 -19.23
N ARG A 175 -1.01 15.23 -19.86
CA ARG A 175 -1.96 16.20 -19.32
C ARG A 175 -3.38 15.67 -19.37
N THR A 176 -4.10 15.74 -18.26
CA THR A 176 -5.52 15.37 -18.24
C THR A 176 -6.36 16.20 -19.20
N GLU A 177 -6.00 17.46 -19.45
CA GLU A 177 -6.67 18.29 -20.43
C GLU A 177 -6.67 17.67 -21.84
N ASP A 178 -5.53 17.10 -22.25
CA ASP A 178 -5.41 16.43 -23.55
C ASP A 178 -6.32 15.18 -23.60
N PHE A 179 -6.45 14.46 -22.49
CA PHE A 179 -7.25 13.24 -22.38
C PHE A 179 -8.75 13.48 -22.51
N PHE A 180 -9.22 14.64 -22.05
CA PHE A 180 -10.65 14.96 -22.02
C PHE A 180 -11.06 16.00 -23.07
N SER A 181 -10.13 16.45 -23.91
CA SER A 181 -10.38 17.36 -25.02
C SER A 181 -11.46 16.82 -25.96
N ASP A 182 -12.21 17.70 -26.62
CA ASP A 182 -13.29 17.31 -27.54
C ASP A 182 -12.77 16.54 -28.76
N ASP A 183 -11.50 16.76 -29.11
CA ASP A 183 -10.81 16.10 -30.24
C ASP A 183 -10.26 14.71 -29.89
N ASN A 184 -10.24 14.31 -28.61
CA ASN A 184 -9.82 12.97 -28.23
C ASN A 184 -10.97 11.97 -28.35
N GLU A 185 -10.95 11.15 -29.39
CA GLU A 185 -11.94 10.08 -29.61
C GLU A 185 -11.77 8.90 -28.62
N ASN A 186 -10.58 8.74 -28.04
CA ASN A 186 -10.25 7.66 -27.10
C ASN A 186 -10.24 8.15 -25.65
N LYS A 187 -11.29 8.83 -25.18
CA LYS A 187 -11.30 9.34 -23.79
C LYS A 187 -11.24 8.17 -22.79
N PRO A 188 -10.44 8.27 -21.71
CA PRO A 188 -10.47 7.26 -20.67
C PRO A 188 -11.85 7.23 -20.01
N ASN A 189 -12.37 6.04 -19.71
CA ASN A 189 -13.64 5.87 -19.00
C ASN A 189 -13.49 6.14 -17.50
N ILE A 190 -13.06 7.36 -17.15
CA ILE A 190 -12.77 7.82 -15.79
C ILE A 190 -13.27 9.26 -15.68
N LYS A 191 -13.85 9.63 -14.53
CA LYS A 191 -14.23 11.04 -14.29
C LYS A 191 -12.98 11.90 -14.15
N ARG A 192 -12.87 12.96 -14.99
CA ARG A 192 -11.74 13.90 -15.00
C ARG A 192 -11.33 14.38 -13.61
N GLU A 193 -12.28 14.91 -12.84
CA GLU A 193 -12.00 15.46 -11.51
C GLU A 193 -11.42 14.40 -10.57
N SER A 194 -11.98 13.19 -10.58
CA SER A 194 -11.52 12.08 -9.75
C SER A 194 -10.10 11.66 -10.13
N LEU A 195 -9.82 11.56 -11.43
CA LEU A 195 -8.50 11.25 -11.94
C LEU A 195 -7.47 12.32 -11.57
N GLU A 196 -7.82 13.60 -11.72
CA GLU A 196 -6.93 14.71 -11.34
C GLU A 196 -6.59 14.68 -9.85
N PHE A 197 -7.55 14.37 -8.96
CA PHE A 197 -7.26 14.20 -7.54
C PHE A 197 -6.30 13.05 -7.25
N THR A 198 -6.48 11.91 -7.95
CA THR A 198 -5.56 10.77 -7.85
C THR A 198 -4.16 11.13 -8.33
N ILE A 199 -4.03 11.83 -9.47
CA ILE A 199 -2.75 12.31 -10.00
C ILE A 199 -2.05 13.24 -9.00
N GLU A 200 -2.74 14.25 -8.49
CA GLU A 200 -2.14 15.19 -7.53
C GLU A 200 -1.68 14.50 -6.24
N LYS A 201 -2.41 13.48 -5.80
CA LYS A 201 -2.03 12.68 -4.64
C LYS A 201 -0.76 11.87 -4.90
N LEU A 202 -0.70 11.19 -6.04
CA LEU A 202 0.47 10.40 -6.43
C LEU A 202 1.71 11.25 -6.69
N LYS A 203 1.56 12.47 -7.21
CA LYS A 203 2.67 13.43 -7.32
C LYS A 203 3.24 13.84 -5.95
N ARG A 204 2.41 13.93 -4.91
CA ARG A 204 2.87 14.24 -3.54
C ARG A 204 3.63 13.09 -2.88
N THR A 205 3.36 11.86 -3.29
CA THR A 205 4.01 10.65 -2.76
C THR A 205 5.06 10.07 -3.71
N ASN A 206 5.42 10.81 -4.77
CA ASN A 206 6.35 10.39 -5.82
C ASN A 206 5.95 9.11 -6.60
N GLY A 207 4.68 8.69 -6.52
CA GLY A 207 4.13 7.63 -7.36
C GLY A 207 3.95 8.06 -8.83
N LEU A 208 3.81 9.37 -9.04
CA LEU A 208 3.97 10.06 -10.32
C LEU A 208 4.95 11.22 -10.12
N THR A 209 5.57 11.71 -11.19
CA THR A 209 6.54 12.82 -11.10
C THR A 209 6.02 14.10 -11.73
N TYR A 210 6.59 15.22 -11.27
CA TYR A 210 6.43 16.52 -11.91
C TYR A 210 7.34 16.61 -13.13
N ASN A 211 6.94 17.38 -14.15
CA ASN A 211 7.81 17.75 -15.26
C ASN A 211 8.98 18.65 -14.77
N THR A 212 10.02 18.75 -15.60
CA THR A 212 11.10 19.74 -15.54
C THR A 212 10.55 21.16 -15.30
N GLY A 213 10.62 21.61 -14.05
CA GLY A 213 10.06 22.88 -13.60
C GLY A 213 9.91 22.97 -12.08
N GLY A 214 9.82 21.82 -11.39
CA GLY A 214 9.74 21.78 -9.93
C GLY A 214 8.42 22.34 -9.38
N ILE A 215 8.37 22.50 -8.07
CA ILE A 215 7.18 23.00 -7.36
C ILE A 215 7.03 24.51 -7.67
N GLY A 216 5.88 24.91 -8.24
CA GLY A 216 5.53 26.32 -8.45
C GLY A 216 5.78 26.90 -9.84
N GLN A 217 6.11 26.09 -10.85
CA GLN A 217 6.24 26.55 -12.25
C GLN A 217 5.06 26.13 -13.13
N ALA A 218 4.88 26.80 -14.27
CA ALA A 218 3.74 26.62 -15.18
C ALA A 218 3.58 25.19 -15.74
N GLY A 219 4.65 24.39 -15.76
CA GLY A 219 4.61 22.94 -16.06
C GLY A 219 4.15 22.05 -14.91
N ASN A 220 3.71 22.64 -13.80
CA ASN A 220 3.14 21.97 -12.63
C ASN A 220 1.64 22.27 -12.51
N SER A 221 0.96 22.29 -13.67
CA SER A 221 -0.47 22.49 -13.75
C SER A 221 -1.21 21.29 -13.17
N LYS A 222 -2.44 21.53 -12.69
CA LYS A 222 -3.34 20.47 -12.22
C LYS A 222 -3.49 19.42 -13.33
N GLY A 223 -3.24 18.15 -13.00
CA GLY A 223 -3.38 17.05 -13.95
C GLY A 223 -2.25 16.90 -15.00
N SER A 224 -1.16 17.67 -14.89
CA SER A 224 0.10 17.37 -15.59
C SER A 224 1.00 16.46 -14.74
N PHE A 225 1.62 15.46 -15.38
CA PHE A 225 2.51 14.50 -14.74
C PHE A 225 3.41 13.74 -15.74
N GLU A 226 4.42 13.06 -15.22
CA GLU A 226 5.22 12.06 -15.92
C GLU A 226 5.18 10.71 -15.17
N THR A 227 5.48 9.65 -15.90
CA THR A 227 5.62 8.29 -15.34
C THR A 227 7.09 7.95 -15.16
N ASN A 228 7.41 7.19 -14.12
CA ASN A 228 8.77 6.72 -13.85
C ASN A 228 8.79 5.22 -13.49
N GLU A 229 9.93 4.72 -13.01
CA GLU A 229 10.07 3.34 -12.53
C GLU A 229 9.11 3.03 -11.36
N ILE A 230 8.91 3.96 -10.43
CA ILE A 230 7.98 3.82 -9.30
C ILE A 230 6.54 3.63 -9.82
N THR A 231 6.13 4.42 -10.81
CA THR A 231 4.81 4.28 -11.45
C THR A 231 4.63 2.87 -12.03
N SER A 232 5.66 2.37 -12.72
CA SER A 232 5.64 1.08 -13.38
C SER A 232 5.59 -0.08 -12.37
N GLU A 233 6.40 -0.02 -11.32
CA GLU A 233 6.41 -1.02 -10.25
C GLU A 233 5.12 -1.02 -9.44
N LEU A 234 4.58 0.16 -9.11
CA LEU A 234 3.29 0.29 -8.42
C LEU A 234 2.16 -0.31 -9.25
N TYR A 235 2.10 -0.01 -10.55
CA TYR A 235 1.09 -0.58 -11.45
C TYR A 235 1.20 -2.10 -11.53
N LYS A 236 2.43 -2.63 -11.71
CA LYS A 236 2.70 -4.06 -11.74
C LYS A 236 2.23 -4.75 -10.46
N LEU A 237 2.58 -4.20 -9.30
CA LEU A 237 2.16 -4.73 -8.00
C LEU A 237 0.63 -4.82 -7.88
N ILE A 238 -0.08 -3.77 -8.28
CA ILE A 238 -1.55 -3.72 -8.17
C ILE A 238 -2.21 -4.76 -9.08
N VAL A 239 -1.76 -4.89 -10.32
CA VAL A 239 -2.37 -5.79 -11.31
C VAL A 239 -2.01 -7.26 -11.04
N GLU A 240 -0.77 -7.57 -10.69
CA GLU A 240 -0.33 -8.95 -10.46
C GLU A 240 -0.96 -9.58 -9.21
N THR A 241 -1.28 -8.76 -8.20
CA THR A 241 -1.89 -9.23 -6.96
C THR A 241 -3.38 -9.52 -7.05
N LYS A 242 -4.06 -9.08 -8.13
CA LYS A 242 -5.51 -9.27 -8.36
C LYS A 242 -6.38 -8.80 -7.18
N ILE A 243 -5.94 -7.77 -6.47
CA ILE A 243 -6.65 -7.21 -5.31
C ILE A 243 -7.84 -6.32 -5.76
N LEU A 244 -7.89 -5.95 -7.03
CA LEU A 244 -8.97 -5.14 -7.63
C LEU A 244 -10.08 -5.96 -8.30
N ASP A 245 -9.87 -7.27 -8.48
CA ASP A 245 -10.87 -8.22 -9.01
C ASP A 245 -11.88 -8.62 -7.93
#